data_AF-A0A9E4ZSP9-F1
#
_entry.id   AF-A0A9E4ZSP9-F1
#
_cell.length_a   1.000
_cell.length_b   1.000
_cell.length_c   1.000
_cell.angle_alpha   90.00
_cell.angle_beta   90.00
_cell.angle_gamma   90.00
#
_symmetry.space_group_name_H-M   'P 1'
#
loop_
_entity.id
_entity.type
_entity.pdbx_description
1 polymer ?
#
loop_
_entity_poly.entity_id
_entity_poly.type
_entity_poly.pdbx_seq_one_letter_code
_entity_poly.pdbx_strand_id
1 'polypeptide(L)'
;MNEHKQVEVEIDEDFCILVDEGLEDVIKNFFHWEIETCNCCIDYKESTWIEFCDFEDWKKFLELALRNNIEVKGAEPERETLWDFLQVKSNVKLVFGEELIDDPNKEDGVLGTGVLVICVGLMFPKELLGDFKELLFEVLPME
;
A
#
# COMPACT_ATOMS: atom_id res chain seq x y z
N MET A 1 23.59 -1.72 6.17
CA MET A 1 22.28 -1.84 5.51
C MET A 1 22.41 -2.96 4.51
N ASN A 2 21.64 -4.03 4.66
CA ASN A 2 21.43 -4.89 3.51
C ASN A 2 20.51 -4.10 2.58
N GLU A 3 20.90 -3.93 1.32
CA GLU A 3 20.02 -3.36 0.31
C GLU A 3 18.77 -4.22 0.20
N HIS A 4 17.60 -3.59 0.11
CA HIS A 4 16.36 -4.33 -0.07
C HIS A 4 16.35 -4.88 -1.49
N LYS A 5 16.01 -6.17 -1.62
CA LYS A 5 15.89 -6.78 -2.93
C LYS A 5 14.56 -6.33 -3.54
N GLN A 6 14.64 -5.62 -4.65
CA GLN A 6 13.47 -5.21 -5.41
C GLN A 6 13.16 -6.19 -6.52
N VAL A 7 11.88 -6.31 -6.84
CA VAL A 7 11.33 -7.15 -7.90
C VAL A 7 10.39 -6.33 -8.75
N GLU A 8 10.41 -6.57 -10.05
CA GLU A 8 9.52 -5.94 -10.99
C GLU A 8 8.19 -6.69 -11.03
N VAL A 9 7.11 -5.93 -10.91
CA VAL A 9 5.74 -6.42 -10.83
C VAL A 9 4.98 -5.80 -11.99
N GLU A 10 4.64 -6.62 -12.97
CA GLU A 10 3.72 -6.26 -14.05
C GLU A 10 2.30 -6.11 -13.47
N ILE A 11 1.73 -4.93 -13.64
CA ILE A 11 0.38 -4.56 -13.20
C ILE A 11 -0.60 -4.59 -14.38
N ASP A 12 -0.17 -4.08 -15.54
CA ASP A 12 -0.89 -4.10 -16.82
C ASP A 12 0.12 -4.23 -17.98
N GLU A 13 -0.37 -4.45 -19.21
CA GLU A 13 0.44 -4.72 -20.41
C GLU A 13 1.56 -3.68 -20.64
N ASP A 14 1.31 -2.42 -20.27
CA ASP A 14 2.24 -1.29 -20.43
C ASP A 14 2.69 -0.67 -19.10
N PHE A 15 2.43 -1.32 -17.95
CA PHE A 15 2.73 -0.76 -16.63
C PHE A 15 3.37 -1.78 -15.68
N CYS A 16 4.63 -1.51 -15.31
CA CYS A 16 5.40 -2.25 -14.32
C CYS A 16 5.80 -1.34 -13.15
N ILE A 17 5.83 -1.90 -11.94
CA ILE A 17 6.30 -1.22 -10.73
C ILE A 17 7.38 -2.05 -10.03
N LEU A 18 8.38 -1.38 -9.45
CA LEU A 18 9.40 -2.02 -8.61
C LEU A 18 8.93 -2.00 -7.15
N VAL A 19 8.92 -3.17 -6.52
CA VAL A 19 8.50 -3.35 -5.12
C VAL A 19 9.52 -4.17 -4.36
N ASP A 20 9.53 -4.06 -3.03
CA ASP A 20 10.35 -4.96 -2.19
C ASP A 20 9.84 -6.41 -2.30
N GLU A 21 10.76 -7.37 -2.45
CA GLU A 21 10.46 -8.81 -2.47
C GLU A 21 9.67 -9.20 -1.22
N GLY A 22 8.50 -9.83 -1.42
CA GLY A 22 7.53 -10.16 -0.38
C GLY A 22 6.29 -9.26 -0.34
N LEU A 23 6.19 -8.20 -1.15
CA LEU A 23 5.01 -7.34 -1.28
C LEU A 23 4.29 -7.45 -2.63
N GLU A 24 4.77 -8.28 -3.55
CA GLU A 24 4.28 -8.39 -4.93
C GLU A 24 2.79 -8.74 -4.99
N ASP A 25 2.37 -9.69 -4.17
CA ASP A 25 0.98 -10.14 -4.06
C ASP A 25 0.06 -9.05 -3.51
N VAL A 26 0.51 -8.32 -2.49
CA VAL A 26 -0.20 -7.19 -1.89
C VAL A 26 -0.40 -6.08 -2.92
N ILE A 27 0.67 -5.67 -3.60
CA ILE A 27 0.60 -4.57 -4.58
C ILE A 27 -0.24 -4.97 -5.79
N LYS A 28 -0.03 -6.17 -6.36
CA LYS A 28 -0.88 -6.67 -7.46
C LYS A 28 -2.36 -6.70 -7.08
N ASN A 29 -2.67 -7.15 -5.86
CA ASN A 29 -4.04 -7.23 -5.41
C ASN A 29 -4.67 -5.85 -5.22
N PHE A 30 -3.93 -4.87 -4.69
CA PHE A 30 -4.41 -3.49 -4.62
C PHE A 30 -4.76 -2.94 -6.01
N PHE A 31 -3.87 -3.09 -6.99
CA PHE A 31 -4.15 -2.63 -8.36
C PHE A 31 -5.30 -3.39 -9.03
N HIS A 32 -5.43 -4.72 -8.81
CA HIS A 32 -6.57 -5.50 -9.30
C HIS A 32 -7.91 -4.95 -8.78
N TRP A 33 -7.92 -4.46 -7.54
CA TRP A 33 -9.08 -3.83 -6.91
C TRP A 33 -9.18 -2.32 -7.20
N GLU A 34 -8.40 -1.79 -8.15
CA GLU A 34 -8.28 -0.37 -8.48
C GLU A 34 -8.05 0.51 -7.23
N ILE A 35 -7.08 0.10 -6.42
CA ILE A 35 -6.52 0.86 -5.30
C ILE A 35 -5.06 1.08 -5.66
N GLU A 36 -4.70 2.30 -6.04
CA GLU A 36 -3.36 2.57 -6.54
C GLU A 36 -2.36 2.84 -5.41
N THR A 37 -1.15 2.31 -5.59
CA THR A 37 -0.02 2.52 -4.69
C THR A 37 1.18 3.06 -5.46
N CYS A 38 1.86 4.07 -4.93
CA CYS A 38 3.00 4.71 -5.58
C CYS A 38 4.35 4.28 -5.00
N ASN A 39 4.38 3.74 -3.78
CA ASN A 39 5.61 3.26 -3.16
C ASN A 39 5.32 2.20 -2.10
N CYS A 40 6.28 1.32 -1.85
CA CYS A 40 6.21 0.38 -0.73
C CYS A 40 7.60 -0.05 -0.28
N CYS A 41 7.70 -0.48 0.97
CA CYS A 41 8.92 -0.99 1.55
C CYS A 41 8.62 -2.00 2.65
N ILE A 42 9.28 -3.15 2.65
CA ILE A 42 9.01 -4.22 3.62
C ILE A 42 9.66 -3.97 4.98
N ASP A 43 10.73 -3.16 5.03
CA ASP A 43 11.53 -2.89 6.23
C ASP A 43 11.97 -1.42 6.34
N TYR A 44 11.01 -0.50 6.20
CA TYR A 44 11.24 0.91 6.46
C TYR A 44 11.21 1.18 7.97
N LYS A 45 12.40 1.31 8.58
CA LYS A 45 12.55 1.54 10.02
C LYS A 45 11.80 0.50 10.86
N GLU A 46 12.02 -0.78 10.56
CA GLU A 46 11.38 -1.94 11.22
C GLU A 46 9.87 -2.07 10.95
N SER A 47 9.34 -1.28 10.01
CA SER A 47 7.93 -1.32 9.61
C SER A 47 7.80 -1.67 8.14
N THR A 48 6.77 -2.44 7.80
CA THR A 48 6.23 -2.42 6.44
C THR A 48 5.59 -1.05 6.19
N TRP A 49 5.81 -0.49 5.01
CA TRP A 49 5.23 0.76 4.53
C TRP A 49 4.60 0.52 3.17
N ILE A 50 3.33 0.91 3.02
CA ILE A 50 2.60 0.95 1.76
C ILE A 50 2.10 2.39 1.58
N GLU A 51 2.43 3.01 0.45
CA GLU A 51 2.00 4.37 0.12
C GLU A 51 0.96 4.35 -1.00
N PHE A 52 -0.22 4.85 -0.68
CA PHE A 52 -1.33 5.02 -1.61
C PHE A 52 -1.17 6.33 -2.40
N CYS A 53 -1.47 6.29 -3.70
CA CYS A 53 -1.32 7.43 -4.61
C CYS A 53 -2.12 8.64 -4.14
N ASP A 54 -3.36 8.43 -3.68
CA ASP A 54 -4.18 9.50 -3.15
C ASP A 54 -5.07 9.08 -1.95
N PHE A 55 -5.89 10.04 -1.49
CA PHE A 55 -6.81 9.82 -0.38
C PHE A 55 -8.04 8.99 -0.75
N GLU A 56 -8.47 9.00 -2.02
CA GLU A 56 -9.61 8.20 -2.49
C GLU A 56 -9.25 6.72 -2.56
N ASP A 57 -8.02 6.35 -2.96
CA ASP A 57 -7.50 4.97 -2.87
C ASP A 57 -7.54 4.46 -1.43
N TRP A 58 -6.98 5.25 -0.52
CA TRP A 58 -6.98 4.94 0.91
C TRP A 58 -8.41 4.81 1.47
N LYS A 59 -9.31 5.72 1.09
CA LYS A 59 -10.71 5.69 1.50
C LYS A 59 -11.44 4.46 0.95
N LYS A 60 -11.23 4.11 -0.32
CA LYS A 60 -11.80 2.90 -0.95
C LYS A 60 -11.35 1.66 -0.19
N PHE A 61 -10.05 1.55 0.12
CA PHE A 61 -9.52 0.47 0.94
C PHE A 61 -10.19 0.38 2.32
N LEU A 62 -10.29 1.51 3.04
CA LEU A 62 -10.97 1.57 4.34
C LEU A 62 -12.45 1.18 4.28
N GLU A 63 -13.17 1.60 3.24
CA GLU A 63 -14.57 1.24 3.06
C GLU A 63 -14.75 -0.27 2.85
N LEU A 64 -13.87 -0.91 2.07
CA LEU A 64 -13.88 -2.36 1.86
C LEU A 64 -13.58 -3.11 3.16
N ALA A 65 -12.54 -2.70 3.91
CA ALA A 65 -12.22 -3.27 5.21
C ALA A 65 -13.38 -3.10 6.22
N LEU A 66 -14.03 -1.94 6.25
CA LEU A 66 -15.17 -1.68 7.13
C LEU A 66 -16.39 -2.54 6.78
N ARG A 67 -16.71 -2.68 5.48
CA ARG A 67 -17.83 -3.51 5.01
C ARG A 67 -17.64 -4.97 5.41
N ASN A 68 -16.45 -5.52 5.17
CA ASN A 68 -16.09 -6.86 5.62
C ASN A 68 -16.22 -7.00 7.14
N ASN A 69 -15.73 -6.03 7.92
CA ASN A 69 -15.86 -6.05 9.37
C ASN A 69 -17.32 -6.10 9.85
N ILE A 70 -18.23 -5.35 9.22
CA ILE A 70 -19.66 -5.38 9.56
C ILE A 70 -20.26 -6.76 9.30
N GLU A 71 -19.91 -7.38 8.17
CA GLU A 71 -20.38 -8.72 7.81
C GLU A 71 -19.85 -9.79 8.77
N VAL A 72 -18.53 -9.83 8.97
CA VAL A 72 -17.86 -10.82 9.83
C VAL A 72 -18.33 -10.70 11.28
N LYS A 73 -18.32 -9.48 11.85
CA LYS A 73 -18.74 -9.29 13.26
C LYS A 73 -20.23 -9.46 13.48
N GLY A 74 -21.05 -9.41 12.42
CA GLY A 74 -22.45 -9.77 12.49
C GLY A 74 -22.66 -11.25 12.89
N ALA A 75 -21.73 -12.13 12.49
CA ALA A 75 -21.76 -13.55 12.81
C ALA A 75 -20.83 -13.92 13.98
N GLU A 76 -19.63 -13.33 14.02
CA GLU A 76 -18.56 -13.66 14.97
C GLU A 76 -17.99 -12.36 15.59
N PRO A 77 -18.62 -11.80 16.65
CA PRO A 77 -18.27 -10.47 17.17
C PRO A 77 -16.82 -10.32 17.67
N GLU A 78 -16.22 -11.41 18.11
CA GLU A 78 -14.86 -11.44 18.69
C GLU A 78 -13.76 -11.73 17.64
N ARG A 79 -14.14 -12.02 16.39
CA ARG A 79 -13.17 -12.30 15.33
C ARG A 79 -12.43 -11.01 14.95
N GLU A 80 -11.10 -11.10 14.90
CA GLU A 80 -10.26 -10.01 14.39
C GLU A 80 -10.45 -9.86 12.88
N THR A 81 -10.54 -8.62 12.42
CA THR A 81 -10.73 -8.26 11.01
C THR A 81 -9.64 -7.31 10.54
N LEU A 82 -9.52 -7.10 9.21
CA LEU A 82 -8.58 -6.10 8.67
C LEU A 82 -8.87 -4.70 9.23
N TRP A 83 -10.15 -4.37 9.48
CA TRP A 83 -10.53 -3.11 10.09
C TRP A 83 -9.92 -2.95 11.50
N ASP A 84 -9.98 -3.98 12.33
CA ASP A 84 -9.38 -3.96 13.68
C ASP A 84 -7.86 -3.83 13.60
N PHE A 85 -7.24 -4.57 12.67
CA PHE A 85 -5.81 -4.47 12.41
C PHE A 85 -5.41 -3.03 12.08
N LEU A 86 -6.11 -2.39 11.13
CA LEU A 86 -5.80 -1.03 10.71
C LEU A 86 -5.96 -0.02 11.85
N GLN A 87 -6.92 -0.23 12.77
CA GLN A 87 -7.11 0.67 13.91
C GLN A 87 -6.06 0.53 15.01
N VAL A 88 -5.61 -0.70 15.28
CA VAL A 88 -4.82 -1.01 16.50
C VAL A 88 -3.34 -1.27 16.19
N LYS A 89 -3.05 -1.88 15.04
CA LYS A 89 -1.73 -2.38 14.67
C LYS A 89 -1.04 -1.51 13.61
N SER A 90 -1.73 -0.53 13.05
CA SER A 90 -1.21 0.33 11.99
C SER A 90 -1.05 1.80 12.39
N ASN A 91 -0.20 2.52 11.67
CA ASN A 91 0.02 3.94 11.77
C ASN A 91 -0.09 4.57 10.38
N VAL A 92 -0.97 5.56 10.25
CA VAL A 92 -1.26 6.22 8.98
C VAL A 92 -0.72 7.64 9.01
N LYS A 93 0.01 8.03 7.97
CA LYS A 93 0.56 9.38 7.82
C LYS A 93 0.18 9.96 6.48
N LEU A 94 -0.10 11.27 6.46
CA LEU A 94 -0.12 12.02 5.21
C LEU A 94 1.31 12.32 4.81
N VAL A 95 1.66 11.98 3.56
CA VAL A 95 2.95 12.22 2.97
C VAL A 95 2.80 13.35 1.97
N PHE A 96 3.59 14.41 2.13
CA PHE A 96 3.56 15.58 1.27
C PHE A 96 4.80 15.54 0.38
N GLY A 97 4.60 15.58 -0.93
CA GLY A 97 5.65 15.57 -1.93
C GLY A 97 5.44 16.66 -2.97
N GLU A 98 6.41 16.79 -3.86
CA GLU A 98 6.28 17.57 -5.09
C GLU A 98 6.27 16.58 -6.26
N GLU A 99 5.38 16.79 -7.22
CA GLU A 99 5.42 16.02 -8.47
C GLU A 99 6.74 16.28 -9.19
N LEU A 100 7.32 15.19 -9.69
CA LEU A 100 8.61 15.20 -10.38
C LEU A 100 8.42 14.77 -11.82
N ILE A 101 9.11 15.46 -12.73
CA ILE A 101 9.24 15.08 -14.14
C ILE A 101 10.71 14.92 -14.49
N ASP A 102 11.01 14.17 -15.56
CA ASP A 102 12.37 14.04 -16.07
C ASP A 102 12.92 15.41 -16.50
N ASP A 103 14.14 15.73 -16.08
CA ASP A 103 14.83 16.95 -16.50
C ASP A 103 15.29 16.80 -17.96
N PRO A 104 14.71 17.55 -18.93
CA PRO A 104 15.10 17.42 -20.33
C PRO A 104 16.55 17.87 -20.59
N ASN A 105 17.21 18.47 -19.59
CA ASN A 105 18.57 18.98 -19.69
C ASN A 105 19.60 18.15 -18.89
N LYS A 106 19.16 17.16 -18.11
CA LYS A 106 20.04 16.31 -17.30
C LYS A 106 19.60 14.86 -17.36
N GLU A 107 20.46 14.03 -17.93
CA GLU A 107 20.32 12.58 -17.88
C GLU A 107 20.22 12.12 -16.42
N ASP A 108 19.20 11.33 -16.11
CA ASP A 108 18.82 10.86 -14.77
C ASP A 108 18.50 11.97 -13.73
N GLY A 109 18.27 13.21 -14.20
CA GLY A 109 17.82 14.32 -13.37
C GLY A 109 16.29 14.41 -13.34
N VAL A 110 15.76 14.91 -12.23
CA VAL A 110 14.32 15.22 -12.09
C VAL A 110 14.12 16.70 -11.74
N LEU A 111 13.03 17.29 -12.22
CA LEU A 111 12.58 18.64 -11.92
C LEU A 111 11.24 18.59 -11.17
N GLY A 112 11.14 19.39 -10.10
CA GLY A 112 9.87 19.64 -9.45
C GLY A 112 8.96 20.50 -10.32
N THR A 113 7.68 20.12 -10.42
CA THR A 113 6.70 20.84 -11.24
C THR A 113 6.03 22.00 -10.48
N GLY A 114 6.25 22.13 -9.18
CA GLY A 114 5.52 23.02 -8.28
C GLY A 114 4.12 22.50 -7.91
N VAL A 115 3.75 21.29 -8.32
CA VAL A 115 2.48 20.65 -7.96
C VAL A 115 2.67 19.85 -6.66
N LEU A 116 1.84 20.14 -5.66
CA LEU A 116 1.80 19.42 -4.39
C LEU A 116 1.14 18.06 -4.61
N VAL A 117 1.85 16.99 -4.22
CA VAL A 117 1.32 15.64 -4.14
C VAL A 117 1.06 15.30 -2.67
N ILE A 118 -0.10 14.71 -2.39
CA ILE A 118 -0.48 14.26 -1.05
C ILE A 118 -0.82 12.77 -1.12
N CYS A 119 0.09 11.93 -0.64
CA CYS A 119 -0.10 10.50 -0.54
C CYS A 119 -0.51 10.09 0.87
N VAL A 120 -0.97 8.85 1.03
CA VAL A 120 -1.25 8.25 2.35
C VAL A 120 -0.29 7.10 2.59
N GLY A 121 0.56 7.21 3.62
CA GLY A 121 1.46 6.14 4.04
C GLY A 121 0.85 5.31 5.17
N LEU A 122 0.53 4.05 4.88
CA LEU A 122 0.20 3.02 5.86
C LEU A 122 1.49 2.36 6.35
N MET A 123 1.68 2.26 7.66
CA MET A 123 2.79 1.49 8.23
C MET A 123 2.33 0.57 9.35
N PHE A 124 2.99 -0.56 9.50
CA PHE A 124 2.83 -1.49 10.62
C PHE A 124 4.12 -2.28 10.83
N PRO A 125 4.38 -2.84 12.04
CA PRO A 125 5.56 -3.67 12.29
C PRO A 125 5.70 -4.81 11.28
N LYS A 126 6.90 -5.00 10.71
CA LYS A 126 7.10 -5.95 9.60
C LYS A 126 6.77 -7.40 9.94
N GLU A 127 6.89 -7.77 11.22
CA GLU A 127 6.51 -9.10 11.72
C GLU A 127 5.01 -9.39 11.57
N LEU A 128 4.18 -8.37 11.41
CA LEU A 128 2.73 -8.49 11.21
C LEU A 128 2.34 -8.60 9.73
N LEU A 129 3.30 -8.65 8.80
CA LEU A 129 2.99 -8.75 7.37
C LEU A 129 2.20 -10.01 7.02
N GLY A 130 2.47 -11.13 7.69
CA GLY A 130 1.71 -12.37 7.51
C GLY A 130 0.23 -12.19 7.87
N ASP A 131 -0.02 -11.74 9.10
CA ASP A 131 -1.38 -11.44 9.60
C ASP A 131 -2.10 -10.43 8.69
N PHE A 132 -1.39 -9.38 8.26
CA PHE A 132 -1.94 -8.37 7.36
C PHE A 132 -2.38 -8.98 6.04
N LYS A 133 -1.55 -9.83 5.42
CA LYS A 133 -1.88 -10.50 4.15
C LYS A 133 -3.09 -11.42 4.29
N GLU A 134 -3.16 -12.22 5.35
CA GLU A 134 -4.30 -13.10 5.59
C GLU A 134 -5.60 -12.29 5.65
N LEU A 135 -5.63 -11.24 6.46
CA LEU A 135 -6.78 -10.35 6.59
C LEU A 135 -7.07 -9.56 5.30
N LEU A 136 -6.03 -9.13 4.58
CA LEU A 136 -6.16 -8.41 3.30
C LEU A 136 -6.85 -9.28 2.27
N PHE A 137 -6.41 -10.52 2.08
CA PHE A 137 -6.97 -11.42 1.06
C PHE A 137 -8.35 -11.97 1.42
N GLU A 138 -8.77 -11.87 2.69
CA GLU A 138 -10.18 -12.08 3.05
C GLU A 138 -11.08 -10.93 2.57
N VAL A 139 -10.59 -9.69 2.63
CA VAL A 139 -11.32 -8.50 2.20
C VAL A 139 -11.28 -8.33 0.68
N LEU A 140 -10.10 -8.56 0.10
CA LEU A 140 -9.76 -8.40 -1.31
C LEU A 140 -9.27 -9.76 -1.82
N PRO A 141 -10.16 -10.74 -2.08
CA PRO A 141 -9.75 -12.04 -2.56
C PRO A 141 -9.03 -11.92 -3.92
N MET A 142 -7.95 -12.69 -4.08
CA MET A 142 -7.31 -12.86 -5.39
C MET A 142 -8.14 -13.83 -6.23
N GLU A 143 -8.39 -13.47 -7.49
CA GLU A 143 -9.05 -14.35 -8.48
C GLU A 143 -8.16 -15.52 -8.93
#